data_AF-T1BP55-F1
#
_entry.id   AF-T1BP55-F1
#
_cell.length_a   1.000
_cell.length_b   1.000
_cell.length_c   1.000
_cell.angle_alpha   90.00
_cell.angle_beta   90.00
_cell.angle_gamma   90.00
#
_symmetry.space_group_name_H-M   'P 1'
#
loop_
_entity.id
_entity.type
_entity.pdbx_description
1 polymer ?
#
loop_
_entity_poly.entity_id
_entity_poly.type
_entity_poly.pdbx_seq_one_letter_code
_entity_poly.pdbx_strand_id
1 'polypeptide(L)'
;ESLLRDSAAQLQVSADWMLDQQVLIWQTEDSGWWCAARDPLAPSLGELLRAVLGGRPLRMCLARTQDLERTLEALARIHSSLRVGGGDDVAHLRELAEEAPVVELVNNMLAQAVEQRASDLHFEPEENQFTVRFRIDGVLYPRLSLPRERYNAVSSRLKLIVGQWIS
;
A
#
# COMPACT_ATOMS: atom_id res chain seq x y z
N GLU A 1 7.66 -14.39 12.12
CA GLU A 1 7.61 -13.85 10.75
C GLU A 1 8.25 -14.80 9.73
N SER A 2 9.53 -15.19 9.90
CA SER A 2 10.20 -16.22 9.07
C SER A 2 9.41 -17.53 9.00
N LEU A 3 9.01 -18.06 10.17
CA LEU A 3 8.26 -19.32 10.26
C LEU A 3 6.99 -19.36 9.42
N LEU A 4 6.21 -18.28 9.37
CA LEU A 4 4.97 -18.21 8.58
C LEU A 4 5.25 -18.21 7.08
N ARG A 5 6.31 -17.52 6.65
CA ARG A 5 6.69 -17.47 5.23
C ARG A 5 7.27 -18.78 4.75
N ASP A 6 8.16 -19.38 5.53
CA ASP A 6 8.77 -20.67 5.23
C ASP A 6 7.68 -21.76 5.12
N SER A 7 6.69 -21.69 6.02
CA SER A 7 5.51 -22.56 6.01
C SER A 7 4.64 -22.35 4.76
N ALA A 8 4.34 -21.10 4.39
CA ALA A 8 3.56 -20.79 3.20
C ALA A 8 4.24 -21.30 1.91
N ALA A 9 5.56 -21.11 1.80
CA ALA A 9 6.36 -21.59 0.67
C ALA A 9 6.36 -23.12 0.57
N GLN A 10 6.51 -23.84 1.68
CA GLN A 10 6.45 -25.31 1.73
C GLN A 10 5.07 -25.89 1.40
N LEU A 11 4.01 -25.15 1.67
CA LEU A 11 2.63 -25.52 1.36
C LEU A 11 2.19 -25.04 -0.02
N GLN A 12 3.04 -24.30 -0.74
CA GLN A 12 2.70 -23.66 -2.02
C GLN A 12 1.44 -22.79 -1.95
N VAL A 13 1.17 -22.17 -0.79
CA VAL A 13 0.08 -21.23 -0.61
C VAL A 13 0.61 -19.82 -0.52
N SER A 14 -0.15 -18.85 -1.03
CA SER A 14 0.21 -17.43 -0.92
C SER A 14 -0.24 -16.84 0.42
N ALA A 15 0.41 -15.75 0.82
CA ALA A 15 -0.07 -14.96 1.96
C ALA A 15 -1.46 -14.35 1.68
N ASP A 16 -1.77 -13.97 0.44
CA ASP A 16 -3.13 -13.53 0.06
C ASP A 16 -4.17 -14.62 0.33
N TRP A 17 -3.87 -15.87 -0.01
CA TRP A 17 -4.77 -17.00 0.25
C TRP A 17 -5.02 -17.17 1.75
N MET A 18 -3.98 -17.05 2.59
CA MET A 18 -4.13 -17.10 4.05
C MET A 18 -4.99 -15.95 4.60
N LEU A 19 -4.84 -14.75 4.06
CA LEU A 19 -5.65 -13.58 4.42
C LEU A 19 -7.11 -13.74 4.00
N ASP A 20 -7.36 -14.20 2.77
CA ASP A 20 -8.70 -14.42 2.22
C ASP A 20 -9.46 -15.49 3.01
N GLN A 21 -8.79 -16.58 3.36
CA GLN A 21 -9.37 -17.66 4.18
C GLN A 21 -9.33 -17.35 5.68
N GLN A 22 -8.77 -16.20 6.08
CA GLN A 22 -8.59 -15.75 7.47
C GLN A 22 -7.99 -16.84 8.37
N VAL A 23 -6.92 -17.44 7.86
CA VAL A 23 -6.23 -18.58 8.46
C VAL A 23 -4.73 -18.29 8.54
N LEU A 24 -4.09 -18.73 9.62
CA LEU A 24 -2.65 -18.77 9.75
C LEU A 24 -2.23 -20.23 9.82
N ILE A 25 -1.29 -20.62 8.96
CA ILE A 25 -0.70 -21.95 8.97
C ILE A 25 0.80 -21.81 9.15
N TRP A 26 1.35 -22.50 10.14
CA TRP A 26 2.78 -22.49 10.40
C TRP A 26 3.28 -23.85 10.86
N GLN A 27 4.58 -24.07 10.71
CA GLN A 27 5.29 -25.22 11.22
C GLN A 27 6.09 -24.83 12.47
N THR A 28 6.13 -25.72 13.47
CA THR A 28 7.03 -25.61 14.63
C THR A 28 8.29 -26.45 14.44
N GLU A 29 9.30 -26.26 15.29
CA GLU A 29 10.60 -26.97 15.22
C GLU A 29 10.44 -28.50 15.18
N ASP A 30 9.40 -29.04 15.84
CA ASP A 30 9.06 -30.48 15.83
C ASP A 30 8.44 -30.99 14.51
N SER A 31 8.53 -30.23 13.41
CA SER A 31 7.94 -30.54 12.09
C SER A 31 6.40 -30.66 12.06
N GLY A 32 5.72 -30.38 13.17
CA GLY A 32 4.26 -30.37 13.26
C GLY A 32 3.64 -29.14 12.61
N TRP A 33 2.56 -29.33 11.86
CA TRP A 33 1.78 -28.24 11.28
C TRP A 33 0.73 -27.76 12.27
N TRP A 34 0.61 -26.45 12.40
CA TRP A 34 -0.36 -25.77 13.24
C TRP A 34 -1.19 -24.83 12.41
N CYS A 35 -2.45 -24.66 12.81
CA CYS A 35 -3.31 -23.68 12.19
C CYS A 35 -4.26 -23.01 13.18
N ALA A 36 -4.38 -21.70 13.03
CA ALA A 36 -5.36 -20.85 13.69
C ALA A 36 -6.27 -20.25 12.62
N ALA A 37 -7.59 -20.31 12.82
CA ALA A 37 -8.56 -19.77 11.87
C ALA A 37 -9.63 -18.98 12.62
N ARG A 38 -10.27 -18.02 11.92
CA ARG A 38 -11.39 -17.26 12.51
C ARG A 38 -12.55 -18.19 12.85
N ASP A 39 -12.82 -19.15 11.98
CA ASP A 39 -13.80 -20.21 12.19
C ASP A 39 -13.16 -21.59 11.92
N PRO A 40 -12.56 -22.23 12.96
CA PRO A 40 -11.94 -23.55 12.82
C PRO A 40 -12.91 -24.69 12.50
N LEU A 41 -14.22 -24.46 12.69
CA LEU A 41 -15.26 -25.47 12.51
C LEU A 41 -15.96 -25.36 11.15
N ALA A 42 -15.60 -24.36 10.34
CA ALA A 42 -16.12 -24.19 8.99
C ALA A 42 -15.84 -25.45 8.13
N PRO A 43 -16.86 -26.14 7.60
CA PRO A 43 -16.67 -27.34 6.78
C PRO A 43 -15.79 -27.09 5.55
N SER A 44 -15.93 -25.92 4.93
CA SER A 44 -15.14 -25.48 3.77
C SER A 44 -13.64 -25.38 4.09
N LEU A 45 -13.29 -24.89 5.28
CA LEU A 45 -11.90 -24.80 5.72
C LEU A 45 -11.28 -26.19 5.88
N GLY A 46 -12.03 -27.15 6.42
CA GLY A 46 -11.56 -28.53 6.58
C GLY A 46 -11.19 -29.20 5.26
N GLU A 47 -11.97 -28.98 4.20
CA GLU A 47 -11.68 -29.47 2.85
C GLU A 47 -10.43 -28.80 2.24
N LEU A 48 -10.35 -27.47 2.35
CA LEU A 48 -9.21 -26.69 1.86
C LEU A 48 -7.90 -27.09 2.55
N LEU A 49 -7.91 -27.25 3.86
CA LEU A 49 -6.74 -27.66 4.64
C LEU A 49 -6.27 -29.05 4.23
N ARG A 50 -7.17 -30.00 3.99
CA ARG A 50 -6.80 -31.34 3.49
C ARG A 50 -6.13 -31.27 2.12
N ALA A 51 -6.65 -30.44 1.22
CA ALA A 51 -6.07 -30.24 -0.11
C ALA A 51 -4.66 -29.64 -0.04
N VAL A 52 -4.46 -28.59 0.77
CA VAL A 52 -3.17 -27.91 0.94
C VAL A 52 -2.13 -28.79 1.64
N LEU A 53 -2.54 -29.51 2.68
CA LEU A 53 -1.60 -30.28 3.51
C LEU A 53 -1.30 -31.67 2.95
N GLY A 54 -2.07 -32.16 1.96
CA GLY A 54 -1.84 -33.46 1.34
C GLY A 54 -1.90 -34.62 2.34
N GLY A 55 -2.73 -34.51 3.38
CA GLY A 55 -2.86 -35.51 4.44
C GLY A 55 -1.83 -35.42 5.57
N ARG A 56 -0.94 -34.41 5.57
CA ARG A 56 -0.03 -34.15 6.69
C ARG A 56 -0.82 -33.82 7.98
N PRO A 57 -0.35 -34.27 9.15
CA PRO A 57 -1.05 -34.03 10.41
C PRO A 57 -1.03 -32.53 10.76
N LEU A 58 -2.22 -31.97 11.00
CA LEU A 58 -2.44 -30.58 11.38
C LEU A 58 -3.04 -30.51 12.77
N ARG A 59 -2.49 -29.65 13.62
CA ARG A 59 -3.06 -29.32 14.92
C ARG A 59 -3.80 -27.98 14.84
N MET A 60 -5.09 -28.01 15.17
CA MET A 60 -5.86 -26.78 15.40
C MET A 60 -5.46 -26.19 16.73
N CYS A 61 -5.19 -24.88 16.75
CA CYS A 61 -5.07 -24.12 17.98
C CYS A 61 -6.22 -23.13 18.09
N LEU A 62 -6.75 -23.01 19.29
CA LEU A 62 -7.69 -21.96 19.64
C LEU A 62 -6.88 -20.73 20.04
N ALA A 63 -7.14 -19.62 19.36
CA ALA A 63 -6.61 -18.31 19.70
C ALA A 63 -7.77 -17.38 20.06
N ARG A 64 -7.49 -16.34 20.84
CA ARG A 64 -8.45 -15.25 21.01
C ARG A 64 -8.61 -14.56 19.66
N THR A 65 -9.84 -14.20 19.30
CA THR A 65 -10.15 -13.51 18.03
C THR A 65 -9.25 -12.29 17.81
N GLN A 66 -9.06 -11.49 18.85
CA GLN A 66 -8.15 -10.34 18.87
C GLN A 66 -6.72 -10.69 18.44
N ASP A 67 -6.15 -11.78 18.96
CA ASP A 67 -4.74 -12.12 18.72
C ASP A 67 -4.55 -12.66 17.30
N LEU A 68 -5.53 -13.41 16.81
CA LEU A 68 -5.58 -13.86 15.43
C LEU A 68 -5.69 -12.67 14.46
N GLU A 69 -6.62 -11.75 14.72
CA GLU A 69 -6.81 -10.55 13.89
C GLU A 69 -5.55 -9.70 13.83
N ARG A 70 -4.92 -9.41 14.98
CA ARG A 70 -3.67 -8.65 15.02
C ARG A 70 -2.55 -9.31 14.21
N THR A 71 -2.49 -10.63 14.19
CA THR A 71 -1.47 -11.39 13.47
C THR A 71 -1.76 -11.42 11.96
N LEU A 72 -3.02 -11.60 11.56
CA LEU A 72 -3.44 -11.49 10.16
C LEU A 72 -3.19 -10.08 9.61
N GLU A 73 -3.50 -9.04 10.38
CA GLU A 73 -3.19 -7.66 10.00
C GLU A 73 -1.67 -7.42 9.86
N ALA A 74 -0.86 -8.00 10.75
CA ALA A 74 0.59 -7.92 10.63
C ALA A 74 1.08 -8.62 9.36
N LEU A 75 0.55 -9.80 9.05
CA LEU A 75 0.84 -10.51 7.80
C LEU A 75 0.43 -9.67 6.58
N ALA A 76 -0.74 -9.03 6.60
CA ALA A 76 -1.22 -8.17 5.52
C ALA A 76 -0.29 -6.97 5.27
N ARG A 77 0.16 -6.29 6.33
CA ARG A 77 1.11 -5.15 6.22
C ARG A 77 2.45 -5.56 5.63
N ILE A 78 2.93 -6.75 5.96
CA ILE A 78 4.20 -7.29 5.50
C ILE A 78 4.06 -7.80 4.06
N HIS A 79 2.94 -8.44 3.74
CA HIS A 79 2.69 -8.94 2.39
C HIS A 79 2.48 -7.79 1.40
N SER A 80 1.74 -6.75 1.79
CA SER A 80 1.58 -5.56 0.95
C SER A 80 2.91 -4.87 0.67
N SER A 81 3.82 -4.78 1.65
CA SER A 81 5.15 -4.20 1.44
C SER A 81 6.08 -5.06 0.57
N LEU A 82 5.84 -6.37 0.45
CA LEU A 82 6.58 -7.27 -0.43
C LEU A 82 6.00 -7.35 -1.84
N ARG A 83 4.68 -7.19 -2.01
CA ARG A 83 4.04 -7.07 -3.33
C ARG A 83 4.54 -5.85 -4.10
N VAL A 84 4.98 -4.82 -3.40
CA VAL A 84 5.70 -3.67 -3.97
C VAL A 84 7.00 -4.09 -4.68
N GLY A 85 7.59 -5.26 -4.40
CA GLY A 85 8.92 -5.66 -4.90
C GLY A 85 8.98 -6.80 -5.94
N GLY A 86 7.88 -7.25 -6.54
CA GLY A 86 7.89 -8.48 -7.38
C GLY A 86 7.64 -8.32 -8.88
N GLY A 87 7.04 -7.20 -9.31
CA GLY A 87 6.62 -6.99 -10.70
C GLY A 87 6.15 -5.57 -10.99
N ASP A 88 5.85 -4.82 -9.92
CA ASP A 88 5.62 -3.39 -9.96
C ASP A 88 6.94 -2.60 -10.10
N ASP A 89 8.10 -3.16 -9.76
CA ASP A 89 9.38 -2.43 -9.72
C ASP A 89 9.68 -1.61 -10.97
N VAL A 90 9.40 -2.03 -12.20
CA VAL A 90 9.69 -1.17 -13.38
C VAL A 90 8.65 -0.06 -13.55
N ALA A 91 7.38 -0.33 -13.22
CA ALA A 91 6.30 0.65 -13.29
C ALA A 91 6.34 1.62 -12.09
N HIS A 92 6.60 1.10 -10.90
CA HIS A 92 6.85 1.81 -9.66
C HIS A 92 8.20 2.54 -9.64
N LEU A 93 9.30 2.01 -10.21
CA LEU A 93 10.53 2.80 -10.40
C LEU A 93 10.31 3.91 -11.42
N ARG A 94 9.47 3.69 -12.45
CA ARG A 94 9.04 4.77 -13.36
C ARG A 94 8.15 5.78 -12.65
N GLU A 95 7.21 5.32 -11.83
CA GLU A 95 6.33 6.17 -11.03
C GLU A 95 7.12 6.96 -10.00
N LEU A 96 8.02 6.34 -9.24
CA LEU A 96 8.96 6.99 -8.31
C LEU A 96 9.91 7.95 -9.04
N ALA A 97 10.39 7.59 -10.23
CA ALA A 97 11.22 8.46 -11.07
C ALA A 97 10.43 9.64 -11.65
N GLU A 98 9.12 9.49 -11.89
CA GLU A 98 8.22 10.57 -12.30
C GLU A 98 7.72 11.40 -11.10
N GLU A 99 7.53 10.76 -9.94
CA GLU A 99 7.12 11.35 -8.67
C GLU A 99 8.22 12.22 -8.08
N ALA A 100 9.48 11.79 -8.09
CA ALA A 100 10.58 12.58 -7.50
C ALA A 100 10.67 14.01 -8.08
N PRO A 101 10.67 14.22 -9.42
CA PRO A 101 10.58 15.54 -10.02
C PRO A 101 9.29 16.29 -9.67
N VAL A 102 8.16 15.59 -9.51
CA VAL A 102 6.87 16.21 -9.16
C VAL A 102 6.85 16.66 -7.69
N VAL A 103 7.44 15.89 -6.79
CA VAL A 103 7.61 16.24 -5.37
C VAL A 103 8.48 17.49 -5.25
N GLU A 104 9.62 17.51 -5.94
CA GLU A 104 10.51 18.67 -5.94
C GLU A 104 9.83 19.91 -6.54
N LEU A 105 9.11 19.74 -7.66
CA LEU A 105 8.33 20.81 -8.28
C LEU A 105 7.31 21.43 -7.31
N VAL A 106 6.48 20.58 -6.67
CA VAL A 106 5.45 21.04 -5.73
C VAL A 106 6.08 21.72 -4.51
N ASN A 107 7.14 21.14 -3.95
CA ASN A 107 7.86 21.72 -2.81
C ASN A 107 8.44 23.09 -3.17
N ASN A 108 9.07 23.22 -4.35
CA ASN A 108 9.63 24.48 -4.83
C ASN A 108 8.54 25.53 -5.09
N MET A 109 7.38 25.13 -5.62
CA MET A 109 6.24 26.05 -5.79
C MET A 109 5.70 26.56 -4.45
N LEU A 110 5.53 25.66 -3.48
CA LEU A 110 5.08 26.03 -2.14
C LEU A 110 6.09 26.96 -1.45
N ALA A 111 7.39 26.65 -1.55
CA ALA A 111 8.46 27.50 -1.03
C ALA A 111 8.45 28.89 -1.68
N GLN A 112 8.35 28.97 -3.00
CA GLN A 112 8.25 30.24 -3.73
C GLN A 112 6.98 31.01 -3.37
N ALA A 113 5.85 30.33 -3.15
CA ALA A 113 4.61 30.96 -2.74
C ALA A 113 4.75 31.63 -1.36
N VAL A 114 5.41 30.94 -0.43
CA VAL A 114 5.73 31.48 0.90
C VAL A 114 6.69 32.67 0.80
N GLU A 115 7.78 32.53 0.04
CA GLU A 115 8.77 33.58 -0.16
C GLU A 115 8.15 34.86 -0.75
N GLN A 116 7.26 34.70 -1.74
CA GLN A 116 6.59 35.80 -2.42
C GLN A 116 5.30 36.25 -1.73
N ARG A 117 4.97 35.67 -0.56
CA ARG A 117 3.75 35.97 0.21
C ARG A 117 2.47 35.85 -0.63
N ALA A 118 2.43 34.85 -1.52
CA ALA A 118 1.24 34.54 -2.28
C ALA A 118 0.12 34.07 -1.33
N SER A 119 -1.04 34.70 -1.45
CA SER A 119 -2.24 34.32 -0.70
C SER A 119 -2.81 32.97 -1.16
N ASP A 120 -2.69 32.67 -2.46
CA ASP A 120 -3.26 31.48 -3.07
C ASP A 120 -2.40 30.98 -4.21
N LEU A 121 -2.43 29.65 -4.39
CA LEU A 121 -1.87 28.95 -5.53
C LEU A 121 -3.01 28.32 -6.33
N HIS A 122 -3.13 28.75 -7.57
CA HIS A 122 -4.12 28.24 -8.51
C HIS A 122 -3.45 27.22 -9.43
N PHE A 123 -3.99 26.00 -9.44
CA PHE A 123 -3.59 24.92 -10.34
C PHE A 123 -4.74 24.72 -11.34
N GLU A 124 -4.58 25.21 -12.57
CA GLU A 124 -5.63 25.23 -13.59
C GLU A 124 -5.32 24.36 -14.81
N PRO A 125 -6.00 23.22 -14.98
CA PRO A 125 -5.89 22.41 -16.18
C PRO A 125 -6.68 23.06 -17.33
N GLU A 126 -6.02 23.21 -18.47
CA GLU A 126 -6.60 23.60 -19.75
C GLU A 126 -6.68 22.36 -20.67
N GLU A 127 -7.03 22.55 -21.94
CA GLU A 127 -7.21 21.44 -22.88
C GLU A 127 -5.90 20.69 -23.17
N ASN A 128 -4.80 21.42 -23.43
CA ASN A 128 -3.51 20.85 -23.81
C ASN A 128 -2.38 21.12 -22.81
N GLN A 129 -2.64 21.97 -21.83
CA GLN A 129 -1.64 22.40 -20.86
C GLN A 129 -2.26 22.56 -19.48
N PHE A 130 -1.41 22.87 -18.52
CA PHE A 130 -1.77 23.12 -17.16
C PHE A 130 -0.95 24.31 -16.64
N THR A 131 -1.64 25.31 -16.09
CA THR A 131 -1.03 26.57 -15.65
C THR A 131 -1.09 26.71 -14.13
N VAL A 132 0.02 27.12 -13.52
CA VAL A 132 0.09 27.51 -12.10
C VAL A 132 0.13 29.03 -12.00
N ARG A 133 -0.81 29.61 -11.24
CA ARG A 133 -0.89 31.05 -10.98
C ARG A 133 -0.80 31.36 -9.49
N PHE A 134 -0.08 32.42 -9.14
CA PHE A 134 0.08 32.88 -7.76
C PHE A 134 -0.79 34.12 -7.57
N ARG A 135 -1.59 34.18 -6.50
CA ARG A 135 -2.30 35.40 -6.11
C ARG A 135 -1.46 36.22 -5.14
N ILE A 136 -0.86 37.31 -5.63
CA ILE A 136 -0.01 38.22 -4.85
C ILE A 136 -0.70 39.58 -4.83
N ASP A 137 -0.99 40.10 -3.64
CA ASP A 137 -1.71 41.37 -3.44
C ASP A 137 -3.02 41.46 -4.25
N GLY A 138 -3.74 40.34 -4.35
CA GLY A 138 -5.01 40.23 -5.08
C GLY A 138 -4.89 40.04 -6.59
N VAL A 139 -3.68 40.07 -7.16
CA VAL A 139 -3.44 39.91 -8.60
C VAL A 139 -2.89 38.52 -8.91
N LEU A 140 -3.43 37.88 -9.97
CA LEU A 140 -2.98 36.56 -10.43
C LEU A 140 -1.79 36.70 -11.40
N TYR A 141 -0.68 36.07 -11.05
CA TYR A 141 0.53 36.02 -11.88
C TYR A 141 0.77 34.59 -12.37
N PRO A 142 0.83 34.34 -13.69
CA PRO A 142 1.23 33.03 -14.21
C PRO A 142 2.70 32.75 -13.90
N ARG A 143 3.00 31.56 -13.37
CA ARG A 143 4.35 31.18 -12.95
C ARG A 143 4.92 29.97 -13.67
N LEU A 144 4.07 29.01 -14.01
CA LEU A 144 4.49 27.83 -14.73
C LEU A 144 3.37 27.37 -15.65
N SER A 145 3.73 26.92 -16.85
CA SER A 145 2.84 26.14 -17.71
C SER A 145 3.54 24.83 -18.06
N LEU A 146 2.82 23.72 -17.92
CA LEU A 146 3.29 22.36 -18.17
C LEU A 146 2.30 21.61 -19.08
N PRO A 147 2.74 20.51 -19.74
CA PRO A 147 1.83 19.62 -20.43
C PRO A 147 0.72 19.09 -19.52
N ARG A 148 -0.50 18.93 -20.07
CA ARG A 148 -1.71 18.55 -19.31
C ARG A 148 -1.58 17.23 -18.57
N GLU A 149 -0.74 16.32 -19.07
CA GLU A 149 -0.48 15.00 -18.51
C GLU A 149 0.13 15.10 -17.10
N ARG A 150 0.93 16.15 -16.84
CA ARG A 150 1.57 16.35 -15.53
C ARG A 150 0.61 16.77 -14.43
N TYR A 151 -0.58 17.28 -14.77
CA TYR A 151 -1.55 17.76 -13.79
C TYR A 151 -1.98 16.67 -12.81
N ASN A 152 -2.19 15.44 -13.28
CA ASN A 152 -2.70 14.36 -12.43
C ASN A 152 -1.70 14.02 -11.33
N ALA A 153 -0.41 13.89 -11.66
CA ALA A 153 0.66 13.64 -10.69
C ALA A 153 0.77 14.78 -9.66
N VAL A 154 0.72 16.04 -10.12
CA VAL A 154 0.74 17.23 -9.24
C VAL A 154 -0.48 17.26 -8.32
N SER A 155 -1.69 16.99 -8.84
CA SER A 155 -2.92 16.94 -8.06
C SER A 155 -2.89 15.84 -6.99
N SER A 156 -2.42 14.63 -7.35
CA SER A 156 -2.24 13.53 -6.40
C SER A 156 -1.27 13.90 -5.28
N ARG A 157 -0.12 14.51 -5.61
CA ARG A 157 0.84 14.96 -4.61
C ARG A 157 0.26 16.02 -3.66
N LEU A 158 -0.48 17.01 -4.18
CA LEU A 158 -1.15 18.01 -3.37
C LEU A 158 -2.18 17.38 -2.42
N LYS A 159 -2.98 16.42 -2.88
CA LYS A 159 -3.94 15.69 -2.04
C LYS A 159 -3.27 14.93 -0.90
N LEU A 160 -2.11 14.31 -1.16
CA LEU A 160 -1.33 13.62 -0.13
C LEU A 160 -0.84 14.59 0.95
N ILE A 161 -0.30 15.75 0.54
CA ILE A 161 0.16 16.79 1.49
C ILE A 161 -1.04 17.27 2.31
N VAL A 162 -2.16 17.64 1.70
CA VAL A 162 -3.35 18.12 2.44
C VAL A 162 -3.89 17.05 3.41
N GLY A 163 -3.94 15.78 3.01
CA GLY A 163 -4.36 14.68 3.89
C GLY A 163 -3.43 14.45 5.09
N GLN A 164 -2.11 14.63 4.90
CA GLN A 164 -1.13 14.52 5.99
C GLN A 164 -1.20 15.67 7.01
N TRP A 165 -1.78 16.82 6.64
CA TRP A 165 -1.87 17.99 7.53
C TRP A 165 -3.12 17.98 8.41
N ILE A 166 -4.07 17.09 8.15
CA ILE A 166 -5.34 16.95 8.88
C ILE A 166 -5.31 15.71 9.81
N SER A 167 -4.14 15.07 9.97
CA SER A 167 -3.93 13.90 10.83
C SER A 167 -3.17 14.23 12.11
#